data_AF-A0A971XXL6-F1
#
_entry.id   AF-A0A971XXL6-F1
#
_cell.length_a   1.000
_cell.length_b   1.000
_cell.length_c   1.000
_cell.angle_alpha   90.00
_cell.angle_beta   90.00
_cell.angle_gamma   90.00
#
_symmetry.space_group_name_H-M   'P 1'
#
loop_
_entity.id
_entity.type
_entity.pdbx_description
1 polymer ?
#
loop_
_entity_poly.entity_id
_entity_poly.type
_entity_poly.pdbx_seq_one_letter_code
_entity_poly.pdbx_strand_id
1 'polypeptide(L)'
;MGWTKAPREEVLRYLDPNNFVLTDLANYVSEVIISTNSLHVRSIPSTEGESLMLVEKGQIFAVDEVQPALAGTAAGTEGCWFRITVGEHSGWICGKYADWVADTYSPAMFQFLALAGKSGVTVSDLGIILNGKGILHGMEAVFFQASRSNNINEIFLASLALHESGNGTSTLANGVLFTPEDKSLPPRVVYNMFGIGAVDSNPIYKGAEYAYNHGWFSPEEAIIGGAYFASRYYVHNSNHYQNTLYKMRWNPVKPGQHQYATDIGWASKQTSYIRQLYAQVLMYNLKFDIPLYAPE
;
A
#
# COMPACT_ATOMS: atom_id res chain seq x y z
N MET A 1 10.42 28.85 8.35
CA MET A 1 11.55 28.02 7.87
C MET A 1 11.18 27.53 6.48
N GLY A 2 12.00 27.81 5.47
CA GLY A 2 11.72 27.45 4.08
C GLY A 2 12.09 26.01 3.76
N TRP A 3 11.48 25.45 2.72
CA TRP A 3 11.82 24.13 2.19
C TRP A 3 13.27 24.13 1.68
N THR A 4 14.10 23.22 2.19
CA THR A 4 15.46 22.97 1.69
C THR A 4 15.48 21.67 0.89
N LYS A 5 16.39 21.58 -0.08
CA LYS A 5 16.62 20.31 -0.79
C LYS A 5 17.20 19.28 0.17
N ALA A 6 16.67 18.06 0.15
CA ALA A 6 17.18 16.98 0.98
C ALA A 6 18.61 16.57 0.53
N PRO A 7 19.52 16.25 1.47
CA PRO A 7 20.81 15.65 1.16
C PRO A 7 20.68 14.35 0.37
N ARG A 8 21.60 14.10 -0.57
CA ARG A 8 21.58 12.89 -1.42
C ARG A 8 21.62 11.60 -0.60
N GLU A 9 22.43 11.56 0.45
CA GLU A 9 22.54 10.42 1.36
C GLU A 9 21.20 10.09 2.04
N GLU A 10 20.43 11.10 2.42
CA GLU A 10 19.13 10.93 3.03
C GLU A 10 18.12 10.39 2.01
N VAL A 11 18.15 10.90 0.77
CA VAL A 11 17.33 10.37 -0.33
C VAL A 11 17.64 8.90 -0.59
N LEU A 12 18.92 8.53 -0.68
CA LEU A 12 19.34 7.14 -0.92
C LEU A 12 18.86 6.20 0.19
N ARG A 13 18.90 6.64 1.45
CA ARG A 13 18.36 5.88 2.58
C ARG A 13 16.88 5.54 2.39
N TYR A 14 16.05 6.50 1.98
CA TYR A 14 14.61 6.25 1.76
C TYR A 14 14.31 5.55 0.44
N LEU A 15 15.22 5.63 -0.53
CA LEU A 15 15.07 4.94 -1.81
C LEU A 15 15.34 3.45 -1.67
N ASP A 16 16.28 3.02 -0.84
CA ASP A 16 16.60 1.59 -0.70
C ASP A 16 15.58 0.87 0.22
N PRO A 17 14.74 -0.04 -0.32
CA PRO A 17 13.72 -0.75 0.45
C PRO A 17 14.33 -1.63 1.56
N ASN A 18 15.56 -2.11 1.38
CA ASN A 18 16.25 -2.97 2.35
C ASN A 18 16.45 -2.28 3.71
N ASN A 19 16.49 -0.94 3.74
CA ASN A 19 16.57 -0.17 4.99
C ASN A 19 15.31 -0.26 5.86
N PHE A 20 14.22 -0.83 5.34
CA PHE A 20 12.90 -0.88 5.98
C PHE A 20 12.34 -2.29 6.12
N VAL A 21 13.07 -3.29 5.64
CA VAL A 21 12.73 -4.71 5.75
C VAL A 21 13.63 -5.34 6.81
N LEU A 22 13.16 -6.39 7.48
CA LEU A 22 14.00 -7.15 8.40
C LEU A 22 15.13 -7.82 7.60
N THR A 23 16.37 -7.65 8.03
CA THR A 23 17.54 -8.24 7.35
C THR A 23 17.50 -9.77 7.32
N ASP A 24 16.83 -10.36 8.30
CA ASP A 24 16.62 -11.80 8.51
C ASP A 24 15.17 -12.20 8.21
N LEU A 25 14.40 -11.40 7.44
CA LEU A 25 12.98 -11.65 7.18
C LEU A 25 12.69 -13.08 6.70
N ALA A 26 13.58 -13.62 5.87
CA ALA A 26 13.45 -14.97 5.34
C ALA A 26 13.35 -16.05 6.44
N ASN A 27 13.98 -15.84 7.60
CA ASN A 27 13.92 -16.76 8.74
C ASN A 27 12.55 -16.78 9.45
N TYR A 28 11.69 -15.79 9.18
CA TYR A 28 10.33 -15.73 9.71
C TYR A 28 9.29 -16.22 8.72
N VAL A 29 9.71 -16.68 7.53
CA VAL A 29 8.79 -17.25 6.54
C VAL A 29 8.32 -18.61 7.03
N SER A 30 7.01 -18.72 7.30
CA SER A 30 6.37 -19.94 7.80
C SER A 30 5.71 -20.74 6.67
N GLU A 31 5.24 -20.07 5.62
CA GLU A 31 4.61 -20.69 4.46
C GLU A 31 5.08 -20.07 3.14
N VAL A 32 5.08 -20.88 2.10
CA VAL A 32 5.34 -20.47 0.71
C VAL A 32 4.18 -20.88 -0.17
N ILE A 33 3.81 -19.99 -1.09
CA ILE A 33 2.72 -20.16 -2.05
C ILE A 33 3.34 -20.15 -3.44
N ILE A 34 3.23 -21.24 -4.19
CA ILE A 34 3.86 -21.33 -5.52
C ILE A 34 3.24 -20.30 -6.46
N SER A 35 4.07 -19.40 -7.03
CA SER A 35 3.59 -18.28 -7.86
C SER A 35 3.74 -18.50 -9.37
N THR A 36 4.52 -19.53 -9.76
CA THR A 36 4.70 -19.99 -11.14
C THR A 36 3.84 -21.21 -11.45
N ASN A 37 3.57 -21.49 -12.74
CA ASN A 37 2.72 -22.60 -13.17
C ASN A 37 3.22 -23.94 -12.62
N SER A 38 4.52 -24.22 -12.81
CA SER A 38 5.16 -25.43 -12.31
C SER A 38 6.57 -25.08 -11.82
N LEU A 39 6.97 -25.67 -10.69
CA LEU A 39 8.24 -25.42 -10.02
C LEU A 39 8.87 -26.74 -9.56
N HIS A 40 10.17 -26.88 -9.81
CA HIS A 40 10.95 -28.03 -9.35
C HIS A 40 11.26 -27.93 -7.85
N VAL A 41 10.96 -29.00 -7.12
CA VAL A 41 11.52 -29.26 -5.79
C VAL A 41 12.87 -29.95 -6.00
N ARG A 42 13.95 -29.30 -5.56
CA ARG A 42 15.35 -29.70 -5.81
C ARG A 42 15.94 -30.40 -4.61
N SER A 43 16.86 -31.35 -4.82
CA SER A 43 17.54 -32.05 -3.72
C SER A 43 18.47 -31.16 -2.89
N ILE A 44 18.95 -30.04 -3.47
CA ILE A 44 19.78 -29.02 -2.83
C ILE A 44 19.26 -27.62 -3.19
N PRO A 45 19.60 -26.55 -2.44
CA PRO A 45 19.16 -25.18 -2.74
C PRO A 45 19.95 -24.57 -3.91
N SER A 46 19.79 -25.17 -5.09
CA SER A 46 20.39 -24.75 -6.36
C SER A 46 19.63 -25.38 -7.52
N THR A 47 19.61 -24.70 -8.66
CA THR A 47 19.07 -25.27 -9.90
C THR A 47 19.83 -26.50 -10.41
N GLU A 48 21.08 -26.70 -9.96
CA GLU A 48 21.91 -27.87 -10.26
C GLU A 48 21.48 -29.12 -9.46
N GLY A 49 20.62 -28.95 -8.45
CA GLY A 49 20.05 -30.07 -7.71
C GLY A 49 19.16 -30.95 -8.57
N GLU A 50 19.14 -32.25 -8.26
CA GLU A 50 18.22 -33.19 -8.90
C GLU A 50 16.77 -32.74 -8.64
N SER A 51 15.93 -32.80 -9.68
CA SER A 51 14.50 -32.54 -9.54
C SER A 51 13.84 -33.76 -8.90
N LEU A 52 13.41 -33.62 -7.65
CA LEU A 52 12.70 -34.67 -6.92
C LEU A 52 11.25 -34.80 -7.43
N MET A 53 10.58 -33.66 -7.63
CA MET A 53 9.20 -33.59 -8.12
C MET A 53 8.85 -32.16 -8.59
N LEU A 54 7.63 -32.00 -9.10
CA LEU A 54 7.03 -30.71 -9.46
C LEU A 54 5.94 -30.33 -8.47
N VAL A 55 5.84 -29.04 -8.20
CA VAL A 55 4.72 -28.40 -7.50
C VAL A 55 4.12 -27.32 -8.40
N GLU A 56 2.82 -27.10 -8.27
CA GLU A 56 2.01 -26.29 -9.17
C GLU A 56 1.55 -24.98 -8.51
N LYS A 57 1.22 -23.99 -9.33
CA LYS A 57 0.77 -22.67 -8.89
C LYS A 57 -0.36 -22.74 -7.85
N GLY A 58 -0.23 -21.95 -6.80
CA GLY A 58 -1.22 -21.81 -5.74
C GLY A 58 -1.18 -22.90 -4.68
N GLN A 59 -0.35 -23.94 -4.84
CA GLN A 59 -0.07 -24.86 -3.75
C GLN A 59 0.68 -24.12 -2.62
N ILE A 60 0.35 -24.48 -1.38
CA ILE A 60 0.89 -23.87 -0.17
C ILE A 60 1.66 -24.95 0.60
N PHE A 61 2.85 -24.61 1.05
CA PHE A 61 3.69 -25.51 1.83
C PHE A 61 4.25 -24.78 3.05
N ALA A 62 4.31 -25.48 4.18
CA ALA A 62 5.07 -25.03 5.33
C ALA A 62 6.57 -25.04 5.01
N VAL A 63 7.30 -24.08 5.57
CA VAL A 63 8.75 -23.97 5.42
C VAL A 63 9.45 -24.67 6.58
N ASP A 64 10.25 -25.68 6.25
CA ASP A 64 11.04 -26.45 7.23
C ASP A 64 12.39 -25.79 7.53
N GLU A 65 12.99 -25.18 6.50
CA GLU A 65 14.34 -24.61 6.57
C GLU A 65 14.52 -23.54 5.48
N VAL A 66 15.40 -22.57 5.73
CA VAL A 66 15.76 -21.51 4.78
C VAL A 66 17.26 -21.45 4.61
N GLN A 67 17.73 -21.37 3.38
CA GLN A 67 19.15 -21.18 3.06
C GLN A 67 19.32 -20.25 1.85
N PRO A 68 20.43 -19.49 1.78
CA PRO A 68 20.81 -18.86 0.51
C PRO A 68 21.14 -19.93 -0.53
N ALA A 69 21.05 -19.57 -1.80
CA ALA A 69 21.41 -20.50 -2.87
C ALA A 69 22.88 -20.93 -2.79
N LEU A 70 23.16 -22.18 -3.16
CA LEU A 70 24.54 -22.64 -3.33
C LEU A 70 25.18 -22.00 -4.56
N ALA A 71 26.51 -21.82 -4.48
CA ALA A 71 27.29 -21.31 -5.61
C ALA A 71 27.08 -22.16 -6.87
N GLY A 72 26.95 -21.49 -8.01
CA GLY A 72 26.70 -22.14 -9.30
C GLY A 72 25.23 -22.34 -9.66
N THR A 73 24.27 -21.91 -8.81
CA THR A 73 22.86 -21.83 -9.22
C THR A 73 22.68 -20.88 -10.41
N ALA A 74 21.62 -21.08 -11.19
CA ALA A 74 21.32 -20.26 -12.36
C ALA A 74 21.16 -18.77 -12.03
N ALA A 75 21.54 -17.90 -12.97
CA ALA A 75 21.47 -16.46 -12.81
C ALA A 75 20.07 -15.98 -12.40
N GLY A 76 20.01 -15.12 -11.39
CA GLY A 76 18.77 -14.61 -10.82
C GLY A 76 18.03 -15.61 -9.94
N THR A 77 18.69 -16.67 -9.45
CA THR A 77 18.16 -17.62 -8.45
C THR A 77 19.05 -17.71 -7.19
N GLU A 78 19.95 -16.74 -7.00
CA GLU A 78 20.94 -16.66 -5.92
C GLU A 78 20.34 -16.26 -4.56
N GLY A 79 19.05 -15.92 -4.54
CA GLY A 79 18.32 -15.53 -3.34
C GLY A 79 18.06 -16.68 -2.35
N CYS A 80 17.07 -16.49 -1.50
CA CYS A 80 16.68 -17.51 -0.53
C CYS A 80 15.98 -18.69 -1.22
N TRP A 81 16.29 -19.89 -0.75
CA TRP A 81 15.61 -21.13 -1.06
C TRP A 81 14.94 -21.66 0.21
N PHE A 82 13.76 -22.26 0.03
CA PHE A 82 12.93 -22.76 1.10
C PHE A 82 12.83 -24.27 1.00
N ARG A 83 13.13 -24.97 2.09
CA ARG A 83 12.91 -26.41 2.18
C ARG A 83 11.45 -26.66 2.52
N ILE A 84 10.80 -27.50 1.73
CA ILE A 84 9.40 -27.90 1.88
C ILE A 84 9.30 -29.42 1.85
N THR A 85 8.19 -29.93 2.39
CA THR A 85 7.85 -31.35 2.35
C THR A 85 6.60 -31.57 1.50
N VAL A 86 6.69 -32.49 0.52
CA VAL A 86 5.63 -32.85 -0.42
C VAL A 86 5.46 -34.37 -0.41
N GLY A 87 4.39 -34.85 0.23
CA GLY A 87 4.23 -36.28 0.49
C GLY A 87 5.35 -36.79 1.41
N GLU A 88 6.13 -37.77 0.94
CA GLU A 88 7.27 -38.34 1.67
C GLU A 88 8.62 -37.71 1.30
N HIS A 89 8.63 -36.73 0.38
CA HIS A 89 9.85 -36.10 -0.10
C HIS A 89 10.03 -34.70 0.49
N SER A 90 11.24 -34.40 0.97
CA SER A 90 11.64 -33.04 1.34
C SER A 90 12.70 -32.52 0.40
N GLY A 91 12.60 -31.27 -0.01
CA GLY A 91 13.57 -30.62 -0.89
C GLY A 91 13.35 -29.13 -0.98
N TRP A 92 14.09 -28.48 -1.87
CA TRP A 92 14.25 -27.02 -1.91
C TRP A 92 13.52 -26.41 -3.10
N ILE A 93 12.79 -25.34 -2.85
CA ILE A 93 12.23 -24.48 -3.90
C ILE A 93 12.91 -23.11 -3.89
N CYS A 94 13.08 -22.51 -5.06
CA CYS A 94 13.65 -21.17 -5.18
C CYS A 94 12.61 -20.13 -4.79
N GLY A 95 12.93 -19.29 -3.81
CA GLY A 95 12.02 -18.27 -3.29
C GLY A 95 11.56 -17.23 -4.31
N LYS A 96 12.31 -17.04 -5.40
CA LYS A 96 11.90 -16.19 -6.53
C LYS A 96 10.57 -16.60 -7.15
N TYR A 97 10.24 -17.89 -7.11
CA TYR A 97 9.04 -18.45 -7.73
C TYR A 97 7.93 -18.78 -6.71
N ALA A 98 8.02 -18.18 -5.52
CA ALA A 98 7.03 -18.30 -4.47
C ALA A 98 6.67 -16.92 -3.90
N ASP A 99 5.39 -16.71 -3.63
CA ASP A 99 4.98 -15.76 -2.62
C ASP A 99 5.20 -16.40 -1.23
N TRP A 100 5.27 -15.61 -0.17
CA TRP A 100 5.57 -16.11 1.16
C TRP A 100 4.71 -15.44 2.23
N VAL A 101 4.47 -16.17 3.31
CA VAL A 101 3.83 -15.70 4.54
C VAL A 101 4.91 -15.68 5.62
N ALA A 102 5.06 -14.53 6.29
CA ALA A 102 5.99 -14.39 7.39
C ALA A 102 5.26 -14.06 8.69
N ASP A 103 5.68 -14.69 9.77
CA ASP A 103 5.07 -14.54 11.10
C ASP A 103 5.48 -13.22 11.77
N THR A 104 6.53 -12.57 11.28
CA THR A 104 7.07 -11.33 11.82
C THR A 104 7.43 -10.36 10.70
N TYR A 105 7.20 -9.07 10.95
CA TYR A 105 7.51 -7.99 10.03
C TYR A 105 7.95 -6.72 10.81
N SER A 106 8.67 -5.83 10.14
CA SER A 106 9.00 -4.51 10.69
C SER A 106 7.84 -3.54 10.48
N PRO A 107 7.49 -2.68 11.46
CA PRO A 107 6.53 -1.59 11.27
C PRO A 107 6.81 -0.70 10.05
N ALA A 108 8.08 -0.53 9.68
CA ALA A 108 8.47 0.25 8.51
C ALA A 108 7.99 -0.37 7.18
N MET A 109 7.67 -1.67 7.17
CA MET A 109 7.17 -2.35 5.97
C MET A 109 5.77 -1.90 5.56
N PHE A 110 5.02 -1.19 6.41
CA PHE A 110 3.72 -0.62 6.04
C PHE A 110 3.80 0.37 4.87
N GLN A 111 4.98 0.89 4.53
CA GLN A 111 5.15 1.70 3.32
C GLN A 111 5.03 0.87 2.04
N PHE A 112 5.24 -0.44 2.14
CA PHE A 112 5.09 -1.43 1.08
C PHE A 112 3.73 -2.12 1.13
N LEU A 113 2.83 -1.74 2.04
CA LEU A 113 1.49 -2.32 2.11
C LEU A 113 0.79 -2.14 0.76
N ALA A 114 0.30 -3.24 0.20
CA ALA A 114 -0.48 -3.25 -1.02
C ALA A 114 -1.81 -2.51 -0.76
N LEU A 115 -1.99 -1.41 -1.47
CA LEU A 115 -3.17 -0.55 -1.40
C LEU A 115 -4.24 -0.98 -2.41
N ALA A 116 -3.87 -1.79 -3.40
CA ALA A 116 -4.81 -2.44 -4.30
C ALA A 116 -5.45 -3.65 -3.59
N GLY A 117 -6.77 -3.73 -3.62
CA GLY A 117 -7.51 -4.80 -2.93
C GLY A 117 -8.02 -4.39 -1.56
N LYS A 118 -8.52 -5.39 -0.83
CA LYS A 118 -9.25 -5.24 0.43
C LYS A 118 -8.31 -5.52 1.60
N SER A 119 -8.40 -4.78 2.70
CA SER A 119 -7.67 -5.14 3.92
C SER A 119 -8.28 -6.33 4.66
N GLY A 120 -9.52 -6.71 4.35
CA GLY A 120 -10.21 -7.84 5.00
C GLY A 120 -11.01 -7.45 6.24
N VAL A 121 -11.02 -6.17 6.62
CA VAL A 121 -11.83 -5.69 7.74
C VAL A 121 -13.31 -5.61 7.40
N THR A 122 -14.14 -5.59 8.43
CA THR A 122 -15.59 -5.40 8.34
C THR A 122 -15.98 -3.92 8.39
N VAL A 123 -17.26 -3.63 8.13
CA VAL A 123 -17.82 -2.29 8.36
C VAL A 123 -17.72 -1.90 9.84
N SER A 124 -17.97 -2.84 10.76
CA SER A 124 -17.88 -2.58 12.20
C SER A 124 -16.46 -2.23 12.65
N ASP A 125 -15.45 -2.86 12.07
CA ASP A 125 -14.04 -2.53 12.29
C ASP A 125 -13.70 -1.09 11.86
N LEU A 126 -14.23 -0.66 10.72
CA LEU A 126 -14.11 0.74 10.29
C LEU A 126 -14.85 1.69 11.24
N GLY A 127 -15.99 1.27 11.79
CA GLY A 127 -16.72 2.02 12.81
C GLY A 127 -15.88 2.27 14.07
N ILE A 128 -15.05 1.30 14.49
CA ILE A 128 -14.09 1.47 15.60
C ILE A 128 -13.06 2.54 15.23
N ILE A 129 -12.47 2.45 14.03
CA ILE A 129 -11.43 3.38 13.57
C ILE A 129 -11.95 4.82 13.45
N LEU A 130 -13.17 4.99 12.93
CA LEU A 130 -13.78 6.28 12.65
C LEU A 130 -14.52 6.87 13.86
N ASN A 131 -14.61 6.14 14.97
CA ASN A 131 -15.25 6.63 16.17
C ASN A 131 -14.57 7.92 16.69
N GLY A 132 -15.40 8.91 17.00
CA GLY A 132 -14.98 10.25 17.44
C GLY A 132 -14.18 11.08 16.41
N LYS A 133 -14.15 10.72 15.12
CA LYS A 133 -13.34 11.39 14.08
C LYS A 133 -14.11 12.49 13.33
N GLY A 134 -14.78 13.37 14.07
CA GLY A 134 -15.51 14.50 13.50
C GLY A 134 -16.56 14.05 12.47
N ILE A 135 -16.59 14.69 11.30
CA ILE A 135 -17.54 14.37 10.22
C ILE A 135 -17.36 12.96 9.62
N LEU A 136 -16.23 12.30 9.89
CA LEU A 136 -15.97 10.94 9.42
C LEU A 136 -16.61 9.87 10.33
N HIS A 137 -17.03 10.23 11.54
CA HIS A 137 -17.79 9.34 12.42
C HIS A 137 -19.10 8.93 11.73
N GLY A 138 -19.40 7.63 11.72
CA GLY A 138 -20.64 7.10 11.12
C GLY A 138 -20.56 6.88 9.60
N MET A 139 -19.40 7.16 8.99
CA MET A 139 -19.18 7.01 7.54
C MET A 139 -18.58 5.64 7.17
N GLU A 140 -18.48 4.68 8.11
CA GLU A 140 -17.85 3.38 7.89
C GLU A 140 -18.43 2.60 6.70
N ALA A 141 -19.75 2.63 6.50
CA ALA A 141 -20.40 1.98 5.38
C ALA A 141 -20.00 2.61 4.03
N VAL A 142 -19.78 3.93 4.02
CA VAL A 142 -19.40 4.69 2.83
C VAL A 142 -17.95 4.43 2.47
N PHE A 143 -17.03 4.44 3.45
CA PHE A 143 -15.63 4.05 3.24
C PHE A 143 -15.53 2.60 2.74
N PHE A 144 -16.32 1.70 3.31
CA PHE A 144 -16.38 0.31 2.88
C PHE A 144 -16.87 0.21 1.43
N GLN A 145 -17.98 0.86 1.08
CA GLN A 145 -18.50 0.90 -0.29
C GLN A 145 -17.48 1.48 -1.26
N ALA A 146 -16.87 2.62 -0.92
CA ALA A 146 -15.88 3.29 -1.75
C ALA A 146 -14.65 2.39 -2.00
N SER A 147 -14.20 1.65 -0.98
CA SER A 147 -13.17 0.61 -1.12
C SER A 147 -13.57 -0.47 -2.12
N ARG A 148 -14.78 -1.02 -2.01
CA ARG A 148 -15.24 -2.11 -2.89
C ARG A 148 -15.37 -1.66 -4.34
N SER A 149 -15.97 -0.50 -4.58
CA SER A 149 -16.18 0.04 -5.93
C SER A 149 -14.86 0.39 -6.63
N ASN A 150 -13.83 0.75 -5.88
CA ASN A 150 -12.55 1.23 -6.43
C ASN A 150 -11.38 0.24 -6.22
N ASN A 151 -11.65 -0.95 -5.69
CA ASN A 151 -10.66 -1.98 -5.38
C ASN A 151 -9.44 -1.43 -4.61
N ILE A 152 -9.70 -0.65 -3.56
CA ILE A 152 -8.68 0.05 -2.76
C ILE A 152 -8.81 -0.31 -1.28
N ASN A 153 -7.66 -0.37 -0.59
CA ASN A 153 -7.58 -0.77 0.81
C ASN A 153 -8.31 0.25 1.70
N GLU A 154 -9.35 -0.22 2.39
CA GLU A 154 -10.26 0.61 3.20
C GLU A 154 -9.59 1.24 4.42
N ILE A 155 -8.62 0.56 5.06
CA ILE A 155 -7.85 1.15 6.16
C ILE A 155 -6.97 2.28 5.64
N PHE A 156 -6.32 2.09 4.48
CA PHE A 156 -5.54 3.15 3.85
C PHE A 156 -6.42 4.35 3.48
N LEU A 157 -7.60 4.12 2.89
CA LEU A 157 -8.51 5.18 2.53
C LEU A 157 -8.98 6.00 3.75
N ALA A 158 -9.36 5.31 4.84
CA ALA A 158 -9.69 5.96 6.11
C ALA A 158 -8.48 6.71 6.69
N SER A 159 -7.29 6.12 6.67
CA SER A 159 -6.05 6.75 7.10
C SER A 159 -5.77 8.05 6.34
N LEU A 160 -5.94 8.04 5.01
CA LEU A 160 -5.71 9.21 4.17
C LEU A 160 -6.73 10.31 4.50
N ALA A 161 -8.02 9.99 4.57
CA ALA A 161 -9.04 10.96 4.94
C ALA A 161 -8.78 11.55 6.34
N LEU A 162 -8.42 10.73 7.32
CA LEU A 162 -8.11 11.20 8.67
C LEU A 162 -6.89 12.14 8.68
N HIS A 163 -5.86 11.83 7.92
CA HIS A 163 -4.67 12.68 7.83
C HIS A 163 -4.99 14.03 7.18
N GLU A 164 -5.60 14.01 5.99
CA GLU A 164 -5.84 15.21 5.17
C GLU A 164 -6.93 16.12 5.75
N SER A 165 -7.87 15.56 6.53
CA SER A 165 -8.94 16.33 7.18
C SER A 165 -8.66 16.68 8.64
N GLY A 166 -7.49 16.33 9.19
CA GLY A 166 -7.17 16.56 10.60
C GLY A 166 -8.13 15.82 11.55
N ASN A 167 -8.39 14.54 11.30
CA ASN A 167 -9.40 13.72 11.96
C ASN A 167 -10.84 14.22 11.76
N GLY A 168 -11.17 14.65 10.53
CA GLY A 168 -12.52 15.06 10.14
C GLY A 168 -12.95 16.44 10.62
N THR A 169 -12.01 17.30 11.06
CA THR A 169 -12.31 18.63 11.62
C THR A 169 -11.88 19.80 10.73
N SER A 170 -11.22 19.55 9.59
CA SER A 170 -10.80 20.61 8.68
C SER A 170 -12.00 21.35 8.08
N THR A 171 -11.80 22.62 7.71
CA THR A 171 -12.84 23.42 7.07
C THR A 171 -13.33 22.81 5.75
N LEU A 172 -12.42 22.30 4.92
CA LEU A 172 -12.79 21.62 3.67
C LEU A 172 -13.61 20.35 3.92
N ALA A 173 -13.29 19.60 4.98
CA ALA A 173 -14.04 18.42 5.37
C ALA A 173 -15.43 18.80 5.90
N ASN A 174 -15.59 19.89 6.63
CA ASN A 174 -16.86 20.23 7.30
C ASN A 174 -17.84 21.03 6.42
N GLY A 175 -17.51 21.23 5.14
CA GLY A 175 -18.38 21.89 4.18
C GLY A 175 -17.99 23.34 3.96
N VAL A 176 -17.87 23.74 2.69
CA VAL A 176 -17.62 25.12 2.28
C VAL A 176 -18.72 25.54 1.30
N LEU A 177 -19.38 26.67 1.54
CA LEU A 177 -20.27 27.25 0.54
C LEU A 177 -19.42 27.80 -0.62
N PHE A 178 -19.50 27.15 -1.79
CA PHE A 178 -18.80 27.58 -2.99
C PHE A 178 -19.79 28.22 -3.97
N THR A 179 -19.42 29.40 -4.49
CA THR A 179 -20.15 30.12 -5.52
C THR A 179 -19.34 30.04 -6.81
N PRO A 180 -19.82 29.33 -7.86
CA PRO A 180 -19.09 29.26 -9.12
C PRO A 180 -19.05 30.62 -9.84
N GLU A 181 -18.01 30.84 -10.65
CA GLU A 181 -17.91 32.05 -11.48
C GLU A 181 -19.01 32.11 -12.55
N ASP A 182 -19.41 30.94 -13.07
CA ASP A 182 -20.56 30.82 -13.96
C ASP A 182 -21.85 31.08 -13.17
N LYS A 183 -22.42 32.26 -13.38
CA LYS A 183 -23.63 32.74 -12.70
C LYS A 183 -24.89 31.94 -13.05
N SER A 184 -24.85 31.05 -14.05
CA SER A 184 -25.95 30.13 -14.34
C SER A 184 -26.03 28.97 -13.36
N LEU A 185 -24.93 28.68 -12.65
CA LEU A 185 -24.83 27.59 -11.68
C LEU A 185 -25.08 28.10 -10.25
N PRO A 186 -25.84 27.36 -9.42
CA PRO A 186 -26.17 27.81 -8.08
C PRO A 186 -25.01 27.58 -7.10
N PRO A 187 -24.81 28.44 -6.09
CA PRO A 187 -23.93 28.15 -4.97
C PRO A 187 -24.34 26.87 -4.25
N ARG A 188 -23.37 26.06 -3.83
CA ARG A 188 -23.62 24.82 -3.06
C ARG A 188 -22.57 24.64 -1.96
N VAL A 189 -22.97 23.99 -0.87
CA VAL A 189 -22.02 23.49 0.12
C VAL A 189 -21.32 22.27 -0.48
N VAL A 190 -19.99 22.25 -0.41
CA VAL A 190 -19.15 21.18 -0.94
C VAL A 190 -18.21 20.64 0.12
N TYR A 191 -17.83 19.37 -0.02
CA TYR A 191 -17.05 18.63 0.98
C TYR A 191 -15.79 18.06 0.35
N ASN A 192 -14.67 18.08 1.08
CA ASN A 192 -13.41 17.51 0.61
C ASN A 192 -12.57 16.99 1.79
N MET A 193 -12.62 15.67 2.02
CA MET A 193 -11.93 14.99 3.12
C MET A 193 -10.47 14.65 2.82
N PHE A 194 -10.05 14.76 1.56
CA PHE A 194 -8.76 14.28 1.07
C PHE A 194 -7.84 15.42 0.59
N GLY A 195 -8.27 16.67 0.74
CA GLY A 195 -7.51 17.84 0.28
C GLY A 195 -7.27 17.88 -1.23
N ILE A 196 -8.05 17.14 -2.03
CA ILE A 196 -7.80 17.02 -3.47
C ILE A 196 -8.04 18.37 -4.15
N GLY A 197 -7.06 18.83 -4.92
CA GLY A 197 -7.10 20.14 -5.58
C GLY A 197 -6.82 21.32 -4.65
N ALA A 198 -6.53 21.11 -3.37
CA ALA A 198 -6.07 22.17 -2.47
C ALA A 198 -4.63 22.55 -2.81
N VAL A 199 -4.39 23.82 -3.13
CA VAL A 199 -3.06 24.36 -3.46
C VAL A 199 -2.61 25.28 -2.33
N ASP A 200 -1.34 25.21 -1.92
CA ASP A 200 -0.77 25.93 -0.76
C ASP A 200 -1.13 27.42 -0.68
N SER A 201 -1.21 28.11 -1.83
CA SER A 201 -1.53 29.55 -1.87
C SER A 201 -2.98 29.87 -1.54
N ASN A 202 -3.92 28.95 -1.78
CA ASN A 202 -5.33 29.11 -1.48
C ASN A 202 -6.05 27.75 -1.35
N PRO A 203 -5.73 26.98 -0.29
CA PRO A 203 -6.13 25.57 -0.22
C PRO A 203 -7.63 25.40 -0.09
N ILE A 204 -8.31 26.27 0.68
CA ILE A 204 -9.75 26.19 0.90
C ILE A 204 -10.53 26.49 -0.38
N TYR A 205 -10.23 27.60 -1.07
CA TYR A 205 -10.95 27.95 -2.30
C TYR A 205 -10.71 26.90 -3.39
N LYS A 206 -9.45 26.51 -3.63
CA LYS A 206 -9.12 25.56 -4.70
C LYS A 206 -9.60 24.13 -4.41
N GLY A 207 -9.57 23.70 -3.16
CA GLY A 207 -10.17 22.43 -2.75
C GLY A 207 -11.69 22.43 -2.88
N ALA A 208 -12.37 23.55 -2.59
CA ALA A 208 -13.82 23.68 -2.74
C ALA A 208 -14.24 23.79 -4.22
N GLU A 209 -13.49 24.53 -5.04
CA GLU A 209 -13.68 24.61 -6.50
C GLU A 209 -13.58 23.20 -7.12
N TYR A 210 -12.57 22.42 -6.74
CA TYR A 210 -12.43 21.04 -7.18
C TYR A 210 -13.66 20.20 -6.77
N ALA A 211 -14.05 20.26 -5.50
CA ALA A 211 -15.20 19.51 -4.98
C ALA A 211 -16.51 19.87 -5.68
N TYR A 212 -16.75 21.15 -5.97
CA TYR A 212 -17.92 21.62 -6.71
C TYR A 212 -17.96 21.03 -8.11
N ASN A 213 -16.84 21.09 -8.84
CA ASN A 213 -16.73 20.59 -10.21
C ASN A 213 -16.88 19.06 -10.31
N HIS A 214 -16.70 18.34 -9.21
CA HIS A 214 -16.87 16.88 -9.13
C HIS A 214 -18.17 16.46 -8.43
N GLY A 215 -19.04 17.41 -8.08
CA GLY A 215 -20.35 17.13 -7.50
C GLY A 215 -20.31 16.60 -6.07
N TRP A 216 -19.29 16.97 -5.28
CA TRP A 216 -19.14 16.52 -3.89
C TRP A 216 -19.99 17.37 -2.94
N PHE A 217 -21.32 17.27 -3.06
CA PHE A 217 -22.30 18.08 -2.34
C PHE A 217 -22.76 17.45 -1.02
N SER A 218 -22.19 16.31 -0.66
CA SER A 218 -22.35 15.61 0.62
C SER A 218 -21.01 14.99 1.06
N PRO A 219 -20.82 14.71 2.37
CA PRO A 219 -19.67 13.95 2.84
C PRO A 219 -19.50 12.61 2.13
N GLU A 220 -20.60 11.92 1.83
CA GLU A 220 -20.61 10.62 1.18
C GLU A 220 -20.11 10.68 -0.25
N GLU A 221 -20.58 11.64 -1.04
CA GLU A 221 -20.10 11.90 -2.40
C GLU A 221 -18.60 12.26 -2.40
N ALA A 222 -18.15 13.06 -1.44
CA ALA A 222 -16.74 13.41 -1.29
C ALA A 222 -15.87 12.19 -0.95
N ILE A 223 -16.35 11.29 -0.07
CA ILE A 223 -15.64 10.04 0.28
C ILE A 223 -15.51 9.14 -0.95
N ILE A 224 -16.61 8.90 -1.66
CA ILE A 224 -16.64 8.06 -2.86
C ILE A 224 -15.78 8.66 -3.98
N GLY A 225 -15.90 9.96 -4.23
CA GLY A 225 -15.14 10.66 -5.26
C GLY A 225 -13.65 10.73 -4.96
N GLY A 226 -13.27 10.97 -3.71
CA GLY A 226 -11.87 10.95 -3.31
C GLY A 226 -11.25 9.55 -3.36
N ALA A 227 -12.01 8.50 -3.04
CA ALA A 227 -11.56 7.12 -3.23
C ALA A 227 -11.35 6.78 -4.70
N TYR A 228 -12.25 7.24 -5.58
CA TYR A 228 -12.08 7.12 -7.03
C TYR A 228 -10.81 7.83 -7.50
N PHE A 229 -10.55 9.04 -7.00
CA PHE A 229 -9.32 9.76 -7.32
C PHE A 229 -8.07 8.98 -6.88
N ALA A 230 -7.99 8.58 -5.61
CA ALA A 230 -6.85 7.83 -5.08
C ALA A 230 -6.62 6.52 -5.84
N SER A 231 -7.69 5.80 -6.18
CA SER A 231 -7.63 4.58 -6.97
C SER A 231 -7.15 4.86 -8.39
N ARG A 232 -7.84 5.73 -9.13
CA ARG A 232 -7.61 5.93 -10.58
C ARG A 232 -6.27 6.59 -10.87
N TYR A 233 -5.88 7.58 -10.08
CA TYR A 233 -4.68 8.39 -10.36
C TYR A 233 -3.41 7.81 -9.74
N TYR A 234 -3.51 6.94 -8.71
CA TYR A 234 -2.35 6.33 -8.07
C TYR A 234 -2.40 4.80 -8.09
N VAL A 235 -3.28 4.18 -7.30
CA VAL A 235 -3.23 2.74 -6.99
C VAL A 235 -3.39 1.87 -8.25
N HIS A 236 -4.38 2.19 -9.09
CA HIS A 236 -4.72 1.51 -10.34
C HIS A 236 -4.40 2.36 -11.57
N ASN A 237 -3.47 3.31 -11.45
CA ASN A 237 -3.00 4.09 -12.59
C ASN A 237 -2.26 3.18 -13.57
N SER A 238 -2.68 3.12 -14.83
CA SER A 238 -2.10 2.23 -15.85
C SER A 238 -0.66 2.57 -16.24
N ASN A 239 -0.22 3.82 -16.04
CA ASN A 239 1.10 4.31 -16.44
C ASN A 239 2.14 4.30 -15.31
N HIS A 240 1.68 4.36 -14.06
CA HIS A 240 2.53 4.51 -12.89
C HIS A 240 2.36 3.38 -11.87
N TYR A 241 1.14 2.84 -11.74
CA TYR A 241 0.77 1.73 -10.85
C TYR A 241 1.36 1.88 -9.43
N GLN A 242 1.00 2.97 -8.77
CA GLN A 242 1.56 3.36 -7.47
C GLN A 242 0.72 2.77 -6.33
N ASN A 243 0.70 1.44 -6.27
CA ASN A 243 -0.14 0.64 -5.37
C ASN A 243 0.43 0.44 -3.95
N THR A 244 1.45 1.21 -3.55
CA THR A 244 2.00 1.27 -2.19
C THR A 244 2.39 2.70 -1.85
N LEU A 245 2.44 3.08 -0.56
CA LEU A 245 2.92 4.41 -0.15
C LEU A 245 4.32 4.71 -0.71
N TYR A 246 5.19 3.70 -0.69
CA TYR A 246 6.53 3.79 -1.27
C TYR A 246 6.47 4.15 -2.76
N LYS A 247 5.64 3.45 -3.55
CA LYS A 247 5.52 3.71 -4.99
C LYS A 247 4.85 5.06 -5.26
N MET A 248 3.90 5.49 -4.43
CA MET A 248 3.32 6.83 -4.49
C MET A 248 4.38 7.92 -4.27
N ARG A 249 5.33 7.69 -3.36
CA ARG A 249 6.42 8.64 -3.10
C ARG A 249 7.50 8.61 -4.17
N TRP A 250 7.97 7.43 -4.57
CA TRP A 250 9.21 7.29 -5.35
C TRP A 250 9.00 6.99 -6.82
N ASN A 251 7.86 6.38 -7.17
CA ASN A 251 7.53 5.92 -8.52
C ASN A 251 8.66 5.12 -9.18
N PRO A 252 8.93 3.88 -8.74
CA PRO A 252 10.02 3.08 -9.29
C PRO A 252 9.88 2.80 -10.80
N VAL A 253 8.65 2.84 -11.34
CA VAL A 253 8.39 2.66 -12.78
C VAL A 253 8.87 3.87 -13.59
N LYS A 254 8.69 5.09 -13.06
CA LYS A 254 9.17 6.35 -13.66
C LYS A 254 9.74 7.28 -12.58
N PRO A 255 10.99 7.03 -12.15
CA PRO A 255 11.58 7.77 -11.03
C PRO A 255 11.53 9.28 -11.21
N GLY A 256 11.13 9.99 -10.15
CA GLY A 256 11.01 11.46 -10.15
C GLY A 256 9.74 12.01 -10.83
N GLN A 257 8.89 11.17 -11.40
CA GLN A 257 7.62 11.59 -12.02
C GLN A 257 6.43 11.22 -11.13
N HIS A 258 5.35 12.00 -11.21
CA HIS A 258 4.06 11.69 -10.57
C HIS A 258 4.18 11.28 -9.08
N GLN A 259 5.00 12.02 -8.32
CA GLN A 259 5.19 11.76 -6.89
C GLN A 259 4.05 12.40 -6.10
N TYR A 260 3.48 11.66 -5.14
CA TYR A 260 2.38 12.16 -4.30
C TYR A 260 2.82 13.30 -3.38
N ALA A 261 4.08 13.29 -2.92
CA ALA A 261 4.61 14.27 -1.98
C ALA A 261 6.07 14.61 -2.29
N THR A 262 6.46 15.83 -1.91
CA THR A 262 7.85 16.33 -1.99
C THR A 262 8.71 15.88 -0.81
N ASP A 263 8.12 15.73 0.38
CA ASP A 263 8.80 15.24 1.59
C ASP A 263 9.35 13.83 1.37
N ILE A 264 10.68 13.68 1.44
CA ILE A 264 11.38 12.40 1.23
C ILE A 264 10.99 11.34 2.28
N GLY A 265 10.59 11.76 3.47
CA GLY A 265 10.15 10.86 4.54
C GLY A 265 8.66 10.54 4.51
N TRP A 266 7.89 11.09 3.55
CA TRP A 266 6.42 11.02 3.56
C TRP A 266 5.89 9.60 3.74
N ALA A 267 6.35 8.64 2.92
CA ALA A 267 5.86 7.26 3.00
C ALA A 267 6.17 6.60 4.35
N SER A 268 7.39 6.81 4.87
CA SER A 268 7.83 6.24 6.15
C SER A 268 7.06 6.84 7.34
N LYS A 269 6.80 8.15 7.33
CA LYS A 269 6.08 8.84 8.41
C LYS A 269 4.65 8.35 8.58
N GLN A 270 4.01 7.87 7.51
CA GLN A 270 2.63 7.35 7.56
C GLN A 270 2.54 5.91 8.12
N THR A 271 3.64 5.16 8.15
CA THR A 271 3.64 3.73 8.52
C THR A 271 3.11 3.48 9.93
N SER A 272 3.55 4.29 10.89
CA SER A 272 3.15 4.16 12.30
C SER A 272 1.66 4.40 12.47
N TYR A 273 1.11 5.35 11.72
CA TYR A 273 -0.31 5.71 11.77
C TYR A 273 -1.19 4.60 11.18
N ILE A 274 -0.86 4.10 9.98
CA ILE A 274 -1.60 2.97 9.38
C ILE A 274 -1.53 1.75 10.30
N ARG A 275 -0.36 1.43 10.85
CA ARG A 275 -0.20 0.32 11.80
C ARG A 275 -1.11 0.48 13.03
N GLN A 276 -1.25 1.68 13.56
CA GLN A 276 -2.14 1.94 14.70
C GLN A 276 -3.62 1.72 14.34
N LEU A 277 -4.03 1.94 13.09
CA LEU A 277 -5.39 1.60 12.65
C LEU A 277 -5.59 0.09 12.57
N TYR A 278 -4.63 -0.65 12.01
CA TYR A 278 -4.68 -2.12 12.00
C TYR A 278 -4.67 -2.70 13.42
N ALA A 279 -3.96 -2.09 14.36
CA ALA A 279 -3.91 -2.54 15.76
C ALA A 279 -5.24 -2.37 16.53
N GLN A 280 -6.22 -1.65 15.97
CA GLN A 280 -7.55 -1.48 16.58
C GLN A 280 -8.54 -2.57 16.18
N VAL A 281 -8.18 -3.42 15.22
CA VAL A 281 -9.09 -4.39 14.61
C VAL A 281 -8.52 -5.80 14.71
N LEU A 282 -9.39 -6.81 14.78
CA LEU A 282 -8.97 -8.19 15.08
C LEU A 282 -8.75 -9.04 13.83
N MET A 283 -9.44 -8.74 12.74
CA MET A 283 -9.39 -9.52 11.50
C MET A 283 -8.95 -8.64 10.34
N TYR A 284 -7.81 -8.97 9.74
CA TYR A 284 -7.27 -8.27 8.59
C TYR A 284 -6.23 -9.11 7.85
N ASN A 285 -5.89 -8.68 6.65
CA ASN A 285 -4.84 -9.22 5.81
C ASN A 285 -3.80 -8.13 5.56
N LEU A 286 -2.52 -8.47 5.74
CA LEU A 286 -1.40 -7.63 5.33
C LEU A 286 -0.74 -8.29 4.12
N LYS A 287 -0.71 -7.57 3.01
CA LYS A 287 0.05 -7.96 1.82
C LYS A 287 1.07 -6.87 1.53
N PHE A 288 2.33 -7.24 1.43
CA PHE A 288 3.40 -6.31 1.13
C PHE A 288 3.91 -6.52 -0.30
N ASP A 289 4.19 -5.41 -0.99
CA ASP A 289 4.75 -5.35 -2.33
C ASP A 289 6.05 -4.53 -2.23
N ILE A 290 7.13 -5.26 -1.95
CA ILE A 290 8.47 -4.72 -1.68
C ILE A 290 9.22 -4.62 -3.01
N PRO A 291 9.58 -3.43 -3.49
CA PRO A 291 10.35 -3.29 -4.73
C PRO A 291 11.73 -3.93 -4.58
N LEU A 292 12.17 -4.60 -5.65
CA LEU A 292 13.53 -5.12 -5.77
C LEU A 292 14.22 -4.38 -6.92
N TYR A 293 15.39 -3.80 -6.63
CA TYR A 293 16.22 -3.16 -7.63
C TYR A 293 17.34 -4.11 -8.05
N ALA A 294 17.61 -4.18 -9.35
CA ALA A 294 18.79 -4.87 -9.84
C ALA A 294 20.06 -4.15 -9.32
N PRO A 295 21.11 -4.88 -8.94
CA PRO A 295 22.42 -4.28 -8.74
C PRO A 295 22.85 -3.55 -10.02
N GLU A 296 23.44 -2.36 -9.88
CA GLU A 296 24.15 -1.69 -10.99
C GLU A 296 25.43 -2.44 -11.38
#